data_AF-A0A934GRH3-F1
#
_entry.id   AF-A0A934GRH3-F1
#
_cell.length_a   1.000
_cell.length_b   1.000
_cell.length_c   1.000
_cell.angle_alpha   90.00
_cell.angle_beta   90.00
_cell.angle_gamma   90.00
#
_symmetry.space_group_name_H-M   'P 1'
#
loop_
_entity.id
_entity.type
_entity.pdbx_description
1 polymer ?
#
loop_
_entity_poly.entity_id
_entity_poly.type
_entity_poly.pdbx_seq_one_letter_code
_entity_poly.pdbx_strand_id
1 'polypeptide(L)' 'MLLKTIEAVFDGKVFRPTEPIGLESNTRVRITIESIEIEEGEPYSFLDAAMAANLDGPEDWSTNLDKYLYGDADEK' A
#
# COMPACT_ATOMS: atom_id res chain seq x y z
N MET A 1 9.47 -22.69 27.93
CA MET A 1 9.98 -22.10 26.67
C MET A 1 8.77 -21.55 25.94
N LEU A 2 8.73 -20.23 25.71
CA LEU A 2 7.62 -19.59 24.99
C LEU A 2 8.03 -19.51 23.51
N LEU A 3 7.39 -20.34 22.68
CA LEU A 3 7.53 -20.26 21.23
C LEU A 3 6.32 -19.46 20.73
N LYS A 4 6.56 -18.25 20.21
CA LYS A 4 5.55 -17.42 19.56
C LYS A 4 6.08 -17.02 18.20
N THR A 5 5.33 -17.34 17.15
CA THR A 5 5.58 -16.82 15.81
C THR A 5 5.03 -15.41 15.73
N ILE A 6 5.82 -14.49 15.20
CA ILE A 6 5.45 -13.08 15.05
C ILE A 6 5.83 -12.69 13.63
N GLU A 7 4.89 -12.09 12.91
CA GLU A 7 5.17 -11.55 11.59
C GLU A 7 5.91 -10.22 11.71
N ALA A 8 6.88 -10.02 10.82
CA ALA A 8 7.67 -8.80 10.79
C ALA A 8 8.05 -8.46 9.35
N VAL A 9 8.08 -7.16 9.07
CA VAL A 9 8.53 -6.61 7.78
C VAL A 9 9.95 -6.09 7.95
N PHE A 10 10.84 -6.43 7.00
CA PHE A 10 12.17 -5.85 6.94
C PHE A 10 12.11 -4.51 6.21
N ASP A 11 12.42 -3.41 6.89
CA ASP A 11 12.37 -2.05 6.33
C ASP A 11 13.66 -1.63 5.60
N GLY A 12 14.57 -2.57 5.36
CA GLY A 12 15.91 -2.33 4.83
C GLY A 12 16.99 -2.10 5.89
N LYS A 13 16.62 -1.93 7.16
CA LYS A 13 17.56 -1.79 8.29
C LYS A 13 17.25 -2.73 9.44
N VAL A 14 15.99 -2.85 9.83
CA VAL A 14 15.53 -3.63 10.97
C VAL A 14 14.23 -4.38 10.65
N PHE A 15 13.99 -5.46 11.38
CA PHE A 15 12.69 -6.14 11.37
C PHE A 15 11.71 -5.40 12.28
N ARG A 16 10.58 -4.99 11.71
CA ARG A 16 9.47 -4.35 12.45
C ARG A 16 8.32 -5.34 12.58
N PRO A 17 7.91 -5.69 13.81
CA PRO A 17 6.71 -6.50 14.03
C PRO A 17 5.48 -5.85 13.40
N THR A 18 4.60 -6.64 12.80
CA THR A 18 3.29 -6.15 12.33
C THR A 18 2.33 -5.86 13.49
N GLU A 19 2.57 -6.48 14.65
CA GLU A 19 1.78 -6.33 15.87
C GLU A 19 2.65 -5.99 17.09
N PRO A 20 2.11 -5.30 18.11
CA PRO A 20 2.81 -5.06 19.37
C PRO A 20 3.26 -6.37 20.05
N ILE A 21 4.52 -6.39 20.47
CA ILE A 21 5.07 -7.52 21.20
C ILE A 21 5.15 -7.16 22.69
N GLY A 22 4.47 -7.94 23.54
CA GLY A 22 4.55 -7.83 24.99
C GLY A 22 5.82 -8.45 25.57
N LEU A 23 7.00 -7.98 25.16
CA LEU A 23 8.28 -8.38 25.75
C LEU A 23 8.79 -7.27 26.68
N GLU A 24 9.33 -7.68 27.83
CA GLU A 24 10.02 -6.78 28.74
C GLU A 24 11.30 -6.20 28.08
N SER A 25 11.68 -5.00 28.50
CA SER A 25 12.91 -4.37 28.01
C SER A 25 14.14 -5.24 28.29
N ASN A 26 15.09 -5.25 27.34
CA ASN A 26 16.32 -6.06 27.39
C ASN A 26 16.11 -7.59 27.39
N THR A 27 14.94 -8.08 26.99
CA THR A 27 14.73 -9.51 26.77
C THR A 27 15.55 -10.00 25.58
N ARG A 28 16.50 -10.91 25.80
CA ARG A 28 17.27 -11.55 24.73
C ARG A 28 16.43 -12.65 24.08
N VAL A 29 16.27 -12.55 22.77
CA VAL A 29 15.52 -13.51 21.95
C VAL A 29 16.41 -14.11 20.86
N ARG A 30 16.03 -15.29 20.36
CA ARG A 30 16.56 -15.86 19.13
C ARG A 30 15.48 -15.75 18.06
N ILE A 31 15.82 -15.20 16.91
CA ILE A 31 14.91 -15.05 15.77
C ILE A 31 15.24 -16.12 14.75
N THR A 32 14.22 -16.80 14.24
CA THR A 32 14.30 -17.65 13.05
C THR A 32 13.59 -16.90 11.93
N ILE A 33 14.24 -16.75 10.77
CA ILE A 33 13.67 -16.05 9.62
C ILE A 33 13.15 -17.11 8.65
N GLU A 34 11.87 -17.01 8.32
CA GLU A 34 11.21 -17.77 7.27
C GLU A 34 10.68 -16.77 6.26
N SER A 35 11.19 -16.83 5.03
CA SER A 35 10.73 -15.96 3.94
C SER A 35 9.41 -16.52 3.40
N ILE A 36 8.33 -15.79 3.64
CA ILE A 36 7.04 -16.06 3.00
C ILE A 36 7.10 -15.37 1.64
N GLU A 37 7.00 -16.13 0.55
CA GLU A 37 6.74 -15.54 -0.75
C GLU A 37 5.37 -14.86 -0.67
N ILE A 38 5.37 -13.53 -0.73
CA ILE A 38 4.14 -12.81 -1.01
C ILE A 38 3.79 -13.22 -2.43
N GLU A 39 2.63 -13.85 -2.63
CA GLU A 39 2.08 -13.96 -3.97
C GLU A 39 1.94 -12.53 -4.49
N GLU A 40 2.89 -12.09 -5.30
CA GLU A 40 2.73 -10.87 -6.08
C GLU A 40 1.48 -11.10 -6.91
N GLY A 41 0.40 -10.38 -6.57
CA GLY A 41 -0.82 -10.44 -7.34
C GLY A 41 -0.49 -10.20 -8.81
N GLU A 42 -1.21 -10.89 -9.71
CA GLU A 42 -1.02 -10.76 -11.15
C GLU A 42 -0.85 -9.28 -11.55
N PRO A 43 0.15 -8.94 -12.38
CA PRO A 43 0.43 -7.57 -12.74
C PRO A 43 -0.83 -6.94 -13.36
N TYR A 44 -1.40 -5.95 -12.68
CA TYR A 44 -2.59 -5.26 -13.15
C TYR A 44 -2.23 -4.19 -14.19
N SER A 45 -2.90 -4.24 -15.34
CA SER A 45 -2.83 -3.18 -16.35
C SER A 45 -3.66 -1.98 -15.90
N PHE A 46 -3.00 -0.83 -15.74
CA PHE A 46 -3.70 0.42 -15.42
C PHE A 46 -4.78 0.76 -16.45
N LEU A 47 -4.54 0.50 -17.74
CA LEU A 47 -5.51 0.78 -18.79
C LEU A 47 -6.71 -0.16 -18.71
N ASP A 48 -6.50 -1.44 -18.39
CA ASP A 48 -7.61 -2.39 -18.20
C ASP A 48 -8.47 -2.00 -16.99
N ALA A 49 -7.82 -1.57 -15.89
CA ALA A 49 -8.53 -1.03 -14.73
C ALA A 49 -9.31 0.25 -15.06
N ALA A 50 -8.73 1.18 -15.83
CA ALA A 50 -9.38 2.43 -16.23
C ALA A 50 -10.57 2.18 -17.16
N MET A 51 -10.48 1.24 -18.10
CA MET A 51 -11.62 0.83 -18.94
C MET A 51 -12.71 0.15 -18.13
N ALA A 52 -12.34 -0.76 -17.23
CA ALA A 52 -13.29 -1.48 -16.36
C ALA A 52 -14.03 -0.56 -15.40
N ALA A 53 -13.42 0.58 -15.03
CA ALA A 53 -14.06 1.58 -14.19
C ALA A 53 -15.28 2.25 -14.86
N ASN A 54 -15.47 2.08 -16.18
CA ASN A 54 -16.63 2.57 -16.95
C ASN A 54 -17.01 4.01 -16.57
N LEU A 55 -16.01 4.90 -16.63
CA LEU A 55 -16.15 6.28 -16.18
C LEU A 55 -17.01 7.07 -17.15
N ASP A 56 -18.09 7.67 -16.65
CA ASP A 56 -18.98 8.56 -17.41
C ASP A 56 -18.47 10.00 -17.37
N GLY A 57 -18.35 10.62 -18.55
CA GLY A 57 -17.90 12.00 -18.65
C GLY A 57 -18.36 12.74 -19.89
N PRO A 58 -18.42 14.09 -19.83
CA PRO A 58 -18.64 14.93 -20.99
C PRO A 58 -17.52 14.81 -22.03
N GLU A 59 -17.89 14.98 -23.30
CA GLU A 59 -17.03 14.78 -24.47
C GLU A 59 -15.79 15.70 -24.49
N ASP A 60 -15.82 16.79 -23.73
CA ASP A 60 -14.79 17.83 -23.67
C ASP A 60 -13.83 17.70 -22.48
N TRP A 61 -13.90 16.60 -21.72
CA TRP A 61 -13.04 16.33 -20.55
C TRP A 61 -11.54 16.56 -20.81
N SER A 62 -11.03 16.08 -21.94
CA SER A 62 -9.62 16.23 -22.30
C SER A 62 -9.24 17.67 -22.60
N THR A 63 -10.19 18.46 -23.11
CA THR A 63 -9.97 19.85 -23.51
C THR A 63 -10.11 20.80 -22.32
N ASN A 64 -10.96 20.47 -21.35
CA ASN A 64 -11.27 21.30 -20.18
C ASN A 64 -10.73 20.71 -18.87
N LEU A 65 -9.62 19.97 -18.92
CA LEU A 65 -9.04 19.28 -17.77
C LEU A 65 -8.88 20.18 -16.54
N ASP A 66 -8.29 21.37 -16.72
CA ASP A 66 -8.02 22.30 -15.62
C ASP A 66 -9.31 22.77 -14.94
N LYS A 67 -10.36 23.03 -15.72
CA LYS A 67 -11.68 23.40 -15.20
C LYS A 67 -12.28 22.28 -14.35
N TYR A 68 -12.16 21.03 -14.76
CA TYR A 68 -12.71 19.90 -14.01
C TYR A 68 -11.88 19.53 -12.78
N LEU A 69 -10.56 19.71 -12.83
CA LEU A 69 -9.68 19.42 -11.70
C LEU A 69 -9.61 20.56 -10.66
N TYR A 70 -9.69 21.81 -11.11
CA TYR A 70 -9.40 22.99 -10.30
C TYR A 70 -10.53 24.01 -10.23
N GLY A 71 -11.59 23.85 -11.04
CA GLY A 71 -12.67 24.83 -11.17
C GLY A 71 -12.28 25.99 -12.10
N ASP A 72 -13.24 26.88 -12.39
CA ASP A 72 -12.95 28.11 -13.12
C ASP A 72 -12.22 29.08 -12.18
N ALA A 73 -11.09 29.63 -12.64
CA ALA A 73 -10.27 30.57 -11.86
C ALA A 73 -10.88 31.97 -11.82
N ASP A 74 -12.18 32.13 -11.57
CA ASP A 74 -12.84 33.43 -11.43
C ASP A 74 -14.15 33.31 -10.61
N GLU A 75 -14.02 33.16 -9.29
CA GLU A 75 -14.94 33.78 -8.33
C GLU A 75 -14.11 34.59 -7.33
N LYS A 76 -13.84 35.85 -7.69
CA LYS A 76 -13.44 36.92 -6.77
C LYS A 76 -14.21 38.19 -7.08
#